data_AF-A0AAD4QY77-F1
#
_entry.id   AF-A0AAD4QY77-F1
#
_cell.length_a   1.000
_cell.length_b   1.000
_cell.length_c   1.000
_cell.angle_alpha   90.00
_cell.angle_beta   90.00
_cell.angle_gamma   90.00
#
_symmetry.space_group_name_H-M   'P 1'
#
loop_
_entity.id
_entity.type
_entity.pdbx_description
1 polymer ?
#
loop_
_entity_poly.entity_id
_entity_poly.type
_entity_poly.pdbx_seq_one_letter_code
_entity_poly.pdbx_strand_id
1 'polypeptide(L)'
;MNWSVNSSGQVTDTFKSNHKVVKGLYCGDFSNLFTALPHKEVLNNIMYLVEMTFNGNSSNTIQCNQYRSFFSTASYAKYEPYNLTDTSMLISFLVRNSYVQFAGKNFQQICGIPQGGNASPILADLTLTAMEIRFMRSCKDHDLKKEISMSFRYIDDILCLSESFSSVANEIYGTVLELNKTDLGNLENRSQSMANESVNIEVDNGSKSLATEDAQVNTSRTKYVWCRPSVD
;
A
#
# COMPACT_ATOMS: atom_id res chain seq x y z
N MET A 1 -7.76 -11.36 9.50
CA MET A 1 -8.16 -9.97 9.30
C MET A 1 -7.12 -9.39 8.37
N ASN A 2 -7.51 -9.05 7.15
CA ASN A 2 -6.57 -8.64 6.12
C ASN A 2 -6.85 -7.17 5.81
N TRP A 3 -6.00 -6.30 6.34
CA TRP A 3 -6.00 -4.90 5.95
C TRP A 3 -5.45 -4.79 4.54
N SER A 4 -4.36 -5.49 4.24
CA SER A 4 -3.81 -5.58 2.89
C SER A 4 -4.76 -6.32 1.94
N VAL A 5 -5.12 -5.67 0.84
CA VAL A 5 -5.94 -6.22 -0.24
C VAL A 5 -5.18 -6.18 -1.56
N ASN A 6 -5.47 -7.13 -2.45
CA ASN A 6 -4.83 -7.20 -3.77
C ASN A 6 -5.65 -6.53 -4.89
N SER A 7 -6.93 -6.23 -4.62
CA SER A 7 -7.82 -5.58 -5.58
C SER A 7 -9.03 -4.96 -4.89
N SER A 8 -9.66 -4.00 -5.57
CA SER A 8 -10.95 -3.41 -5.16
C SER A 8 -12.10 -4.42 -5.13
N GLY A 9 -11.99 -5.54 -5.87
CA GLY A 9 -12.94 -6.63 -5.83
C GLY A 9 -13.07 -7.24 -4.42
N GLN A 10 -11.94 -7.43 -3.73
CA GLN A 10 -11.94 -7.98 -2.36
C GLN A 10 -12.67 -7.07 -1.37
N VAL A 11 -12.56 -5.76 -1.55
CA VAL A 11 -13.30 -4.77 -0.77
C VAL A 11 -14.80 -4.95 -1.01
N THR A 12 -15.21 -4.96 -2.28
CA THR A 12 -16.61 -5.12 -2.69
C THR A 12 -17.24 -6.43 -2.18
N ASP A 13 -16.50 -7.53 -2.26
CA ASP A 13 -16.97 -8.83 -1.77
C ASP A 13 -17.10 -8.86 -0.24
N THR A 14 -16.18 -8.19 0.46
CA THR A 14 -16.26 -8.02 1.92
C THR A 14 -17.48 -7.18 2.33
N PHE A 15 -17.83 -6.17 1.53
CA PHE A 15 -19.04 -5.38 1.73
C PHE A 15 -20.32 -6.18 1.49
N LYS A 16 -20.40 -6.91 0.37
CA LYS A 16 -21.57 -7.72 0.03
C LYS A 16 -21.85 -8.79 1.08
N SER A 17 -20.79 -9.37 1.65
CA SER A 17 -20.89 -10.40 2.69
C SER A 17 -21.14 -9.84 4.09
N ASN A 18 -20.81 -8.57 4.36
CA ASN A 18 -21.05 -7.92 5.64
C ASN A 18 -22.12 -6.82 5.51
N HIS A 19 -23.35 -7.12 5.91
CA HIS A 19 -24.44 -6.14 6.03
C HIS A 19 -24.27 -5.17 7.22
N LYS A 20 -23.03 -4.80 7.56
CA LYS A 20 -22.77 -3.85 8.64
C LYS A 20 -23.12 -2.44 8.18
N VAL A 21 -23.81 -1.72 9.05
CA VAL A 21 -24.03 -0.28 8.87
C VAL A 21 -22.67 0.42 8.91
N VAL A 22 -22.33 1.06 7.81
CA VAL A 22 -21.13 1.90 7.68
C VAL A 22 -21.40 3.20 8.42
N LYS A 23 -20.55 3.54 9.39
CA LYS A 23 -20.69 4.77 10.19
C LYS A 23 -20.08 6.00 9.53
N GLY A 24 -19.27 5.79 8.48
CA GLY A 24 -18.75 6.80 7.57
C GLY A 24 -17.55 6.27 6.81
N LEU A 25 -16.89 7.16 6.05
CA LEU A 25 -15.84 6.78 5.12
C LEU A 25 -14.60 7.65 5.30
N TYR A 26 -13.45 7.00 5.40
CA TYR A 26 -12.15 7.63 5.33
C TYR A 26 -11.36 7.03 4.17
N CYS A 27 -10.88 7.89 3.28
CA CYS A 27 -9.97 7.52 2.20
C CYS A 27 -8.72 8.40 2.32
N GLY A 28 -7.55 7.85 2.05
CA GLY A 28 -6.34 8.65 1.94
C GLY A 28 -5.15 7.88 1.43
N ASP A 29 -4.08 8.62 1.15
CA ASP A 29 -2.77 8.11 0.74
C ASP A 29 -1.70 8.42 1.79
N PHE A 30 -0.70 7.55 1.90
CA PHE A 30 0.45 7.79 2.76
C PHE A 30 1.48 8.69 2.07
N SER A 31 1.64 9.89 2.60
CA SER A 31 2.83 10.71 2.35
C SER A 31 4.03 10.19 3.12
N ASN A 32 5.22 10.53 2.63
CA ASN A 32 6.50 10.29 3.29
C ASN A 32 6.93 8.81 3.43
N LEU A 33 6.06 7.85 3.09
CA LEU A 33 6.32 6.41 3.19
C LEU A 33 7.58 5.99 2.44
N PHE A 34 7.72 6.43 1.20
CA PHE A 34 8.87 6.11 0.35
C PHE A 34 10.02 7.10 0.44
N THR A 35 9.82 8.27 1.04
CA THR A 35 10.75 9.40 0.92
C THR A 35 11.36 9.86 2.24
N ALA A 36 10.67 9.73 3.37
CA ALA A 36 11.14 10.29 4.65
C ALA A 36 11.00 9.34 5.85
N LEU A 37 10.32 8.20 5.72
CA LEU A 37 10.22 7.22 6.81
C LEU A 37 11.62 6.68 7.22
N PRO A 38 12.10 6.88 8.47
CA PRO A 38 13.44 6.46 8.85
C PRO A 38 13.67 4.95 8.63
N HIS A 39 14.83 4.57 8.08
CA HIS A 39 15.18 3.15 7.88
C HIS A 39 15.10 2.34 9.20
N LYS A 40 15.37 2.97 10.34
CA LYS A 40 15.22 2.34 11.65
C LYS A 40 13.76 1.92 11.91
N GLU A 41 12.79 2.76 11.58
CA GLU A 41 11.36 2.45 11.74
C GLU A 41 10.93 1.36 10.77
N VAL A 42 11.36 1.42 9.50
CA VAL A 42 11.12 0.36 8.51
C VAL A 42 11.65 -0.99 9.03
N LEU A 43 12.91 -1.02 9.47
CA LEU A 43 13.54 -2.23 9.94
C LEU A 43 12.89 -2.76 11.23
N ASN A 44 12.61 -1.91 12.21
CA ASN A 44 11.95 -2.34 13.45
C ASN A 44 10.61 -3.02 13.19
N ASN A 45 9.81 -2.44 12.29
CA ASN A 45 8.49 -2.95 11.92
C ASN A 45 8.59 -4.28 11.16
N ILE A 46 9.47 -4.36 10.16
CA ILE A 46 9.66 -5.62 9.41
C ILE A 46 10.26 -6.71 10.30
N MET A 47 11.27 -6.39 11.12
CA MET A 47 11.87 -7.36 12.05
C MET A 47 10.85 -7.91 13.04
N TYR A 48 9.93 -7.08 13.53
CA TYR A 48 8.83 -7.55 14.36
C TYR A 48 7.97 -8.62 13.66
N LEU A 49 7.66 -8.44 12.38
CA LEU A 49 6.93 -9.47 11.62
C LEU A 49 7.76 -10.72 11.37
N VAL A 50 9.04 -10.55 11.01
CA VAL A 50 9.95 -11.68 10.80
C VAL A 50 10.08 -12.51 12.07
N GLU A 51 10.33 -11.88 13.22
CA GLU A 51 10.37 -12.56 14.52
C GLU A 51 9.05 -13.28 14.83
N MET A 52 7.91 -12.62 14.59
CA MET A 52 6.60 -13.27 14.75
C MET A 52 6.44 -14.49 13.84
N THR A 53 6.89 -14.43 12.60
CA THR A 53 6.82 -15.55 11.65
C THR A 53 7.70 -16.71 12.10
N PHE A 54 8.95 -16.45 12.50
CA PHE A 54 9.84 -17.50 13.01
C PHE A 54 9.30 -18.13 14.30
N ASN A 55 8.85 -17.32 15.27
CA ASN A 55 8.30 -17.80 16.53
C ASN A 55 6.98 -18.58 16.36
N GLY A 56 6.23 -18.31 15.28
CA GLY A 56 5.00 -19.03 14.94
C GLY A 56 5.22 -20.37 14.24
N ASN A 57 6.46 -20.70 13.86
CA ASN A 57 6.80 -21.94 13.18
C ASN A 57 7.58 -22.88 14.09
N SER A 58 7.45 -24.19 13.86
CA SER A 58 8.23 -25.22 14.57
C SER A 58 9.68 -25.30 14.10
N SER A 59 10.01 -24.67 12.98
CA SER A 59 11.35 -24.61 12.39
C SER A 59 11.96 -23.22 12.56
N ASN A 60 13.25 -23.19 12.87
CA ASN A 60 14.04 -21.97 12.96
C ASN A 60 14.74 -21.59 11.64
N THR A 61 14.45 -22.31 10.56
CA THR A 61 15.06 -22.10 9.23
C THR A 61 14.01 -22.12 8.12
N ILE A 62 14.18 -21.20 7.17
CA ILE A 62 13.48 -21.14 5.89
C ILE A 62 14.42 -21.73 4.84
N GLN A 63 13.96 -22.76 4.13
CA GLN A 63 14.67 -23.37 3.02
C GLN A 63 14.22 -22.67 1.74
N CYS A 64 15.14 -22.00 1.06
CA CYS A 64 14.87 -21.20 -0.14
C CYS A 64 15.60 -21.76 -1.37
N ASN A 65 14.95 -21.64 -2.53
CA ASN A 65 15.61 -21.69 -3.84
C ASN A 65 14.86 -20.77 -4.81
N GLN A 66 15.25 -20.79 -6.09
CA GLN A 66 14.66 -19.92 -7.11
C GLN A 66 13.16 -20.13 -7.39
N TYR A 67 12.56 -21.24 -6.90
CA TYR A 67 11.17 -21.59 -7.20
C TYR A 67 10.26 -21.58 -5.98
N ARG A 68 10.78 -21.92 -4.80
CA ARG A 68 9.96 -22.02 -3.59
C ARG A 68 10.77 -21.78 -2.32
N SER A 69 10.04 -21.34 -1.31
CA SER A 69 10.55 -21.18 0.05
C SER A 69 9.58 -21.80 1.05
N PHE A 70 10.10 -22.50 2.06
CA PHE A 70 9.27 -23.13 3.11
C PHE A 70 10.06 -23.32 4.41
N PHE A 71 9.36 -23.33 5.54
CA PHE A 71 9.97 -23.67 6.83
C PHE A 71 10.24 -25.17 6.93
N SER A 72 11.47 -25.54 7.32
CA SER A 72 11.80 -26.94 7.65
C SER A 72 13.05 -27.03 8.50
N THR A 73 13.05 -27.96 9.45
CA THR A 73 14.19 -28.31 10.29
C THR A 73 15.19 -29.22 9.57
N ALA A 74 14.78 -29.85 8.47
CA ALA A 74 15.64 -30.67 7.64
C ALA A 74 16.43 -29.81 6.65
N SER A 75 17.63 -30.26 6.32
CA SER A 75 18.43 -29.70 5.23
C SER A 75 18.12 -30.41 3.92
N TYR A 76 18.11 -29.66 2.82
CA TYR A 76 17.85 -30.18 1.49
C TYR A 76 18.95 -29.72 0.53
N ALA A 77 19.57 -30.67 -0.19
CA ALA A 77 20.74 -30.39 -1.02
C ALA A 77 20.56 -29.32 -2.11
N LYS A 78 19.32 -29.01 -2.53
CA LYS A 78 18.98 -28.01 -3.55
C LYS A 78 18.35 -26.72 -2.97
N TYR A 79 18.50 -26.52 -1.66
CA TYR A 79 17.96 -25.38 -0.95
C TYR A 79 19.04 -24.75 -0.08
N GLU A 80 18.95 -23.44 0.03
CA GLU A 80 19.76 -22.65 0.93
C GLU A 80 18.95 -22.38 2.20
N PRO A 81 19.47 -22.76 3.39
CA PRO A 81 18.81 -22.47 4.65
C PRO A 81 19.10 -21.03 5.10
N TYR A 82 18.07 -20.32 5.54
CA TYR A 82 18.16 -19.00 6.16
C TYR A 82 17.46 -19.03 7.52
N ASN A 83 18.20 -18.73 8.58
CA ASN A 83 17.62 -18.57 9.92
C ASN A 83 17.11 -17.13 10.13
N LEU A 84 16.59 -16.84 11.35
CA LEU A 84 16.14 -15.50 11.72
C LEU A 84 17.22 -14.44 11.49
N THR A 85 18.43 -14.68 11.98
CA THR A 85 19.58 -13.77 11.83
C THR A 85 19.92 -13.53 10.36
N ASP A 86 20.00 -14.57 9.54
CA ASP A 86 20.31 -14.44 8.11
C ASP A 86 19.23 -13.62 7.40
N THR A 87 17.95 -13.91 7.68
CA THR A 87 16.80 -13.22 7.11
C THR A 87 16.81 -11.73 7.50
N SER A 88 17.09 -11.44 8.77
CA SER A 88 17.21 -10.07 9.28
C SER A 88 18.36 -9.31 8.61
N MET A 89 19.51 -9.97 8.40
CA MET A 89 20.65 -9.37 7.71
C MET A 89 20.33 -9.06 6.24
N LEU A 90 19.68 -9.98 5.52
CA LEU A 90 19.28 -9.78 4.12
C LEU A 90 18.32 -8.60 3.96
N ILE A 91 17.29 -8.52 4.81
CA ILE A 91 16.34 -7.41 4.79
C ILE A 91 17.05 -6.10 5.17
N SER A 92 17.92 -6.12 6.17
CA SER A 92 18.70 -4.94 6.55
C SER A 92 19.59 -4.45 5.42
N PHE A 93 20.20 -5.39 4.69
CA PHE A 93 21.00 -5.09 3.52
C PHE A 93 20.13 -4.43 2.44
N LEU A 94 18.97 -5.00 2.10
CA LEU A 94 18.04 -4.46 1.10
C LEU A 94 17.59 -3.03 1.43
N VAL A 95 17.24 -2.76 2.69
CA VAL A 95 16.77 -1.43 3.11
C VAL A 95 17.91 -0.41 3.09
N ARG A 96 19.11 -0.77 3.57
CA ARG A 96 20.21 0.18 3.78
C ARG A 96 21.08 0.40 2.55
N ASN A 97 21.06 -0.51 1.57
CA ASN A 97 21.96 -0.48 0.41
C ASN A 97 21.20 -0.15 -0.88
N SER A 98 20.28 0.80 -0.80
CA SER A 98 19.61 1.40 -1.95
C SER A 98 20.42 2.59 -2.47
N TYR A 99 20.83 2.54 -3.74
CA TYR A 99 21.62 3.59 -4.38
C TYR A 99 20.96 4.02 -5.69
N VAL A 100 20.99 5.32 -5.95
CA VAL A 100 20.54 5.91 -7.21
C VAL A 100 21.68 6.65 -7.87
N GLN A 101 21.77 6.55 -9.19
CA GLN A 101 22.75 7.30 -9.97
C GLN A 101 22.07 8.50 -10.63
N PHE A 102 22.62 9.69 -10.40
CA PHE A 102 22.16 10.92 -11.02
C PHE A 102 23.35 11.80 -11.40
N ALA A 103 23.38 12.25 -12.67
CA ALA A 103 24.45 13.10 -13.22
C ALA A 103 25.87 12.56 -12.96
N GLY A 104 26.07 11.24 -13.13
CA GLY A 104 27.37 10.59 -12.92
C GLY A 104 27.80 10.45 -11.45
N LYS A 105 26.93 10.79 -10.50
CA LYS A 105 27.17 10.62 -9.06
C LYS A 105 26.24 9.55 -8.48
N ASN A 106 26.75 8.80 -7.52
CA ASN A 106 25.97 7.80 -6.78
C ASN A 106 25.50 8.41 -5.46
N PHE A 107 24.20 8.27 -5.17
CA PHE A 107 23.58 8.73 -3.94
C PHE A 107 22.99 7.53 -3.23
N GLN A 108 23.29 7.40 -1.94
CA GLN A 108 22.65 6.40 -1.09
C GLN A 108 21.36 6.96 -0.53
N GLN A 109 20.28 6.21 -0.63
CA GLN A 109 19.04 6.52 0.07
C GLN A 109 19.21 6.20 1.56
N ILE A 110 19.00 7.18 2.43
CA ILE A 110 19.20 7.04 3.89
C ILE A 110 17.87 6.98 4.68
N CYS A 111 16.75 7.25 4.02
CA CYS A 111 15.41 7.21 4.57
C CYS A 111 14.39 6.90 3.47
N GLY A 112 13.16 6.60 3.90
CA GLY A 112 12.11 6.06 3.05
C GLY A 112 12.30 4.57 2.76
N ILE A 113 11.32 3.97 2.09
CA ILE A 113 11.45 2.63 1.55
C ILE A 113 12.20 2.70 0.21
N PRO A 114 13.21 1.83 -0.02
CA PRO A 114 13.92 1.76 -1.30
C PRO A 114 12.97 1.72 -2.48
N GLN A 115 13.05 2.70 -3.38
CA GLN A 115 12.23 2.76 -4.59
C GLN A 115 12.93 2.10 -5.78
N GLY A 116 12.15 1.61 -6.75
CA GLY A 116 12.66 1.06 -8.02
C GLY A 116 13.07 -0.42 -7.99
N GLY A 117 13.10 -1.06 -6.83
CA GLY A 117 13.30 -2.50 -6.68
C GLY A 117 12.00 -3.30 -6.58
N ASN A 118 12.04 -4.58 -6.97
CA ASN A 118 10.92 -5.52 -6.82
C ASN A 118 10.47 -5.72 -5.35
N ALA A 119 11.38 -5.51 -4.39
CA ALA A 119 11.07 -5.60 -2.97
C ALA A 119 10.31 -4.38 -2.43
N SER A 120 10.31 -3.25 -3.14
CA SER A 120 9.76 -1.97 -2.65
C SER A 120 8.30 -2.07 -2.19
N PRO A 121 7.36 -2.62 -2.99
CA PRO A 121 5.96 -2.72 -2.57
C PRO A 121 5.78 -3.65 -1.36
N ILE A 122 6.57 -4.73 -1.28
CA ILE A 122 6.52 -5.70 -0.18
C ILE A 122 7.05 -5.07 1.11
N LEU A 123 8.14 -4.30 1.04
CA LEU A 123 8.69 -3.60 2.21
C LEU A 123 7.69 -2.56 2.75
N ALA A 124 6.99 -1.84 1.87
CA ALA A 124 5.91 -0.93 2.25
C ALA A 124 4.76 -1.66 2.94
N ASP A 125 4.26 -2.71 2.30
CA ASP A 125 3.13 -3.47 2.82
C ASP A 125 3.44 -4.11 4.17
N LEU A 126 4.62 -4.72 4.33
CA LEU A 126 5.06 -5.31 5.60
C LEU A 126 5.25 -4.26 6.69
N THR A 127 5.81 -3.10 6.35
CA THR A 127 6.03 -2.02 7.33
C THR A 127 4.69 -1.54 7.90
N LEU A 128 3.73 -1.21 7.04
CA LEU A 128 2.41 -0.76 7.46
C LEU A 128 1.64 -1.86 8.19
N THR A 129 1.68 -3.10 7.70
CA THR A 129 1.06 -4.26 8.36
C THR A 129 1.58 -4.45 9.79
N ALA A 130 2.88 -4.26 10.03
CA ALA A 130 3.44 -4.36 11.36
C ALA A 130 2.87 -3.30 12.31
N MET A 131 2.76 -2.06 11.85
CA MET A 131 2.20 -0.94 12.61
C MET A 131 0.72 -1.19 12.97
N GLU A 132 -0.06 -1.64 11.99
CA GLU A 132 -1.48 -2.02 12.14
C GLU A 132 -1.64 -3.17 13.16
N ILE A 133 -0.84 -4.23 13.04
CA ILE A 133 -0.89 -5.36 13.99
C ILE A 133 -0.54 -4.92 15.41
N ARG A 134 0.48 -4.06 15.57
CA ARG A 134 0.87 -3.54 16.89
C ARG A 134 -0.27 -2.75 17.51
N PHE A 135 -0.86 -1.82 16.76
CA PHE A 135 -2.01 -1.05 17.22
C PHE A 135 -3.18 -1.96 17.60
N MET A 136 -3.53 -2.93 16.75
CA MET A 136 -4.64 -3.85 17.02
C MET A 136 -4.39 -4.74 18.25
N ARG A 137 -3.13 -5.02 18.60
CA ARG A 137 -2.77 -5.74 19.82
C ARG A 137 -2.77 -4.86 21.07
N SER A 138 -2.39 -3.59 20.95
CA SER A 138 -2.36 -2.65 22.08
C SER A 138 -3.71 -2.00 22.38
N CYS A 139 -4.59 -1.87 21.38
CA CYS A 139 -5.90 -1.24 21.52
C CYS A 139 -6.81 -2.07 22.44
N LYS A 140 -7.20 -1.45 23.56
CA LYS A 140 -8.08 -2.03 24.59
C LYS A 140 -9.56 -1.76 24.32
N ASP A 141 -9.86 -0.75 23.51
CA ASP A 141 -11.24 -0.44 23.12
C ASP A 141 -11.71 -1.44 22.06
N HIS A 142 -12.59 -2.35 22.47
CA HIS A 142 -13.11 -3.40 21.62
C HIS A 142 -14.00 -2.87 20.49
N ASP A 143 -14.73 -1.78 20.72
CA ASP A 143 -15.63 -1.21 19.72
C ASP A 143 -14.84 -0.48 18.65
N LEU A 144 -13.87 0.33 19.06
CA LEU A 144 -12.92 0.98 18.17
C LEU A 144 -12.13 -0.06 17.35
N LYS A 145 -11.64 -1.12 17.99
CA LYS A 145 -10.93 -2.21 17.32
C LYS A 145 -11.81 -2.90 16.27
N LYS A 146 -13.10 -3.11 16.57
CA LYS A 146 -14.07 -3.70 15.63
C LYS A 146 -14.43 -2.75 14.49
N GLU A 147 -14.32 -1.45 14.70
CA GLU A 147 -14.58 -0.42 13.70
C GLU A 147 -13.40 -0.30 12.73
N ILE A 148 -12.19 -0.09 13.24
CA ILE A 148 -10.94 0.03 12.45
C ILE A 148 -10.59 -1.30 11.76
N SER A 149 -11.05 -2.42 12.33
CA SER A 149 -11.06 -3.75 11.71
C SER A 149 -11.63 -3.79 10.29
N MET A 150 -12.44 -2.81 9.90
CA MET A 150 -12.98 -2.64 8.55
C MET A 150 -12.15 -1.63 7.74
N SER A 151 -10.82 -1.81 7.79
CA SER A 151 -9.87 -1.06 6.97
C SER A 151 -9.32 -1.95 5.88
N PHE A 152 -9.11 -1.36 4.70
CA PHE A 152 -8.55 -1.98 3.52
C PHE A 152 -7.43 -1.07 3.01
N ARG A 153 -6.28 -1.67 2.72
CA ARG A 153 -5.08 -0.99 2.27
C ARG A 153 -4.58 -1.66 1.00
N TYR A 154 -4.35 -0.86 -0.03
CA TYR A 154 -3.68 -1.29 -1.26
C TYR A 154 -2.33 -0.56 -1.33
N ILE A 155 -1.27 -1.22 -0.87
CA ILE A 155 0.08 -0.63 -0.74
C ILE A 155 0.03 0.66 0.09
N ASP A 156 0.00 1.83 -0.54
CA ASP A 156 0.02 3.17 0.04
C ASP A 156 -1.36 3.87 0.05
N ASP A 157 -2.39 3.26 -0.53
CA ASP A 157 -3.77 3.73 -0.45
C ASP A 157 -4.51 3.05 0.70
N ILE A 158 -5.28 3.80 1.50
CA ILE A 158 -6.11 3.25 2.57
C ILE A 158 -7.57 3.70 2.46
N LEU A 159 -8.46 2.75 2.74
CA LEU A 159 -9.90 2.90 2.83
C LEU A 159 -10.36 2.35 4.18
N CYS A 160 -10.93 3.19 5.03
CA CYS A 160 -11.52 2.78 6.30
C CYS A 160 -13.00 3.13 6.36
N LEU A 161 -13.81 2.18 6.82
CA LEU A 161 -15.26 2.33 6.96
C LEU A 161 -15.66 2.91 8.32
N SER A 162 -14.95 3.96 8.72
CA SER A 162 -15.02 4.59 10.03
C SER A 162 -14.64 6.05 9.94
N GLU A 163 -15.48 6.94 10.46
CA GLU A 163 -15.08 8.35 10.65
C GLU A 163 -14.04 8.49 11.77
N SER A 164 -14.09 7.60 12.76
CA SER A 164 -13.18 7.55 13.90
C SER A 164 -11.74 7.24 13.49
N PHE A 165 -11.50 6.72 12.29
CA PHE A 165 -10.15 6.39 11.82
C PHE A 165 -9.21 7.59 11.85
N SER A 166 -9.71 8.79 11.53
CA SER A 166 -8.88 10.00 11.48
C SER A 166 -8.29 10.38 12.84
N SER A 167 -8.98 10.06 13.96
CA SER A 167 -8.49 10.41 15.30
C SER A 167 -7.40 9.46 15.81
N VAL A 168 -7.32 8.26 15.24
CA VAL A 168 -6.38 7.19 15.64
C VAL A 168 -5.27 6.97 14.64
N ALA A 169 -5.33 7.56 13.44
CA ALA A 169 -4.35 7.35 12.39
C ALA A 169 -2.91 7.63 12.86
N ASN A 170 -2.68 8.72 13.60
CA ASN A 170 -1.37 9.04 14.18
C ASN A 170 -0.93 8.04 15.27
N GLU A 171 -1.87 7.39 15.95
CA GLU A 171 -1.54 6.33 16.92
C GLU A 171 -1.11 5.05 16.20
N ILE A 172 -1.68 4.76 15.03
CA ILE A 172 -1.33 3.61 14.21
C ILE A 172 0.02 3.84 13.52
N TYR A 173 0.17 4.97 12.82
CA TYR A 173 1.27 5.20 11.88
C TYR A 173 2.34 6.18 12.38
N GLY A 174 2.19 6.71 13.59
CA GLY A 174 3.06 7.75 14.12
C GLY A 174 2.87 9.09 13.42
N THR A 175 3.81 10.02 13.65
CA THR A 175 3.74 11.39 13.11
C THR A 175 4.54 11.61 11.84
N VAL A 176 5.37 10.63 11.43
CA VAL A 176 6.20 10.75 10.23
C VAL A 176 5.39 10.43 8.97
N LEU A 177 4.49 9.44 9.07
CA LEU A 177 3.58 9.07 8.00
C LEU A 177 2.37 9.99 8.09
N GLU A 178 2.26 10.90 7.13
CA GLU A 178 1.11 11.79 7.01
C GLU A 178 0.08 11.09 6.11
N LEU A 179 -1.17 11.00 6.58
CA LEU A 179 -2.26 10.54 5.73
C LEU A 179 -2.96 11.75 5.11
N ASN A 180 -2.86 11.87 3.80
CA ASN A 180 -3.61 12.85 3.07
C ASN A 180 -5.03 12.34 2.89
N LYS A 181 -5.98 12.91 3.63
CA LYS A 181 -7.38 12.56 3.44
C LYS A 181 -7.81 12.98 2.04
N THR A 182 -8.31 12.04 1.26
CA THR A 182 -8.95 12.36 -0.02
C THR A 182 -10.29 13.02 0.27
N ASP A 183 -10.43 14.29 -0.11
CA ASP A 183 -11.72 14.96 -0.07
C ASP A 183 -12.66 14.31 -1.09
N LEU A 184 -13.55 13.47 -0.58
CA LEU A 184 -14.73 12.98 -1.29
C LEU A 184 -15.74 14.13 -1.43
N GLY A 185 -15.34 15.24 -2.04
CA GLY A 185 -16.18 16.43 -2.21
C GLY A 185 -17.53 16.05 -2.81
N ASN A 186 -18.62 16.49 -2.16
CA ASN A 186 -20.03 16.34 -2.56
C ASN A 186 -20.28 15.28 -3.64
N LEU A 187 -20.34 14.02 -3.22
CA LEU A 187 -20.64 12.86 -4.06
C LEU A 187 -21.98 12.95 -4.82
N GLU A 188 -22.83 13.93 -4.51
CA GLU A 188 -24.04 14.22 -5.30
C GLU A 188 -23.73 14.59 -6.77
N ASN A 189 -22.58 15.24 -7.05
CA ASN A 189 -22.23 15.66 -8.42
C ASN A 189 -21.32 14.68 -9.18
N ARG A 190 -20.58 13.79 -8.49
CA ARG A 190 -19.65 12.82 -9.12
C ARG A 190 -20.26 11.45 -9.40
N SER A 191 -21.40 11.13 -8.77
CA SER A 191 -22.15 9.90 -9.07
C SER A 191 -22.61 9.84 -10.54
N GLN A 192 -22.79 10.99 -11.19
CA GLN A 192 -23.12 11.08 -12.62
C GLN A 192 -21.90 10.90 -13.53
N SER A 193 -20.67 11.22 -13.10
CA SER A 193 -19.49 11.07 -13.96
C SER A 193 -18.92 9.65 -13.93
N MET A 194 -18.92 8.97 -12.78
CA MET A 194 -18.44 7.57 -12.68
C MET A 194 -19.42 6.54 -13.29
N ALA A 195 -20.72 6.84 -13.35
CA ALA A 195 -21.69 6.01 -14.06
C ALA A 195 -21.52 6.09 -15.60
N ASN A 196 -20.99 7.20 -16.12
CA ASN A 196 -20.85 7.43 -17.56
C ASN A 196 -19.55 6.85 -18.16
N GLU A 197 -18.52 6.55 -17.35
CA GLU A 197 -17.27 5.93 -17.84
C GLU A 197 -17.24 4.40 -17.72
N SER A 198 -18.24 3.78 -17.09
CA SER A 198 -18.33 2.31 -16.94
C SER A 198 -19.45 1.65 -17.77
N VAL A 199 -20.06 2.37 -18.71
CA VAL A 199 -21.11 1.81 -19.60
C VAL A 199 -20.79 2.13 -21.05
N ASN A 200 -19.76 1.48 -21.60
CA ASN A 200 -19.73 1.12 -23.01
C ASN A 200 -20.11 -0.36 -23.11
N ILE A 201 -21.38 -0.66 -22.84
CA ILE A 201 -22.03 -1.88 -23.30
C ILE A 201 -22.88 -1.44 -24.50
N GLU A 202 -22.37 -1.66 -25.70
CA GLU A 202 -23.16 -1.57 -26.93
C GLU A 202 -24.31 -2.57 -26.82
N VAL A 203 -25.53 -2.05 -26.68
CA VAL A 203 -26.74 -2.79 -27.02
C VAL A 203 -27.09 -2.38 -28.44
N ASP A 204 -26.68 -3.21 -29.39
CA ASP A 204 -27.14 -3.15 -30.78
C ASP A 204 -28.66 -3.34 -30.82
N ASN A 205 -29.36 -2.31 -31.30
CA ASN A 205 -30.75 -2.41 -31.73
C ASN A 205 -30.95 -1.46 -32.93
N GLY A 206 -30.57 -1.94 -34.11
CA GLY A 206 -31.36 -1.81 -35.35
C GLY A 206 -31.94 -0.43 -35.71
N SER A 207 -31.22 0.24 -36.63
CA SER A 207 -31.75 1.05 -37.75
C SER A 207 -32.64 2.28 -37.47
N LYS A 208 -32.06 3.48 -37.65
CA LYS A 208 -32.44 4.45 -38.71
C LYS A 208 -31.44 5.62 -38.80
N SER A 209 -31.18 6.02 -40.03
CA SER A 209 -30.25 7.04 -40.53
C SER A 209 -30.62 8.49 -40.18
N LEU A 210 -29.62 9.37 -39.98
CA LEU A 210 -29.32 10.57 -40.81
C LEU A 210 -28.36 11.56 -40.12
N ALA A 211 -27.41 12.11 -40.91
CA ALA A 211 -26.67 13.38 -40.83
C ALA A 211 -25.73 13.62 -39.60
N THR A 212 -24.41 13.48 -39.76
CA THR A 212 -23.41 14.53 -40.09
C THR A 212 -23.38 15.74 -39.16
N GLU A 213 -22.31 15.88 -38.35
CA GLU A 213 -21.51 17.11 -38.26
C GLU A 213 -20.19 16.88 -37.50
N ASP A 214 -19.11 17.39 -38.08
CA ASP A 214 -17.75 17.40 -37.58
C ASP A 214 -17.58 18.39 -36.42
N ALA A 215 -16.85 18.00 -35.36
CA ALA A 215 -16.20 18.96 -34.48
C ALA A 215 -14.96 18.36 -33.78
N GLN A 216 -13.89 19.13 -33.83
CA GLN A 216 -12.51 18.76 -33.54
C GLN A 216 -12.24 18.46 -32.06
N VAL A 217 -11.51 17.39 -31.79
CA VAL A 217 -10.91 17.10 -30.48
C VAL A 217 -9.68 17.99 -30.28
N ASN A 218 -9.86 19.03 -29.45
CA ASN A 218 -8.77 19.89 -28.99
C ASN A 218 -8.01 19.16 -27.86
N THR A 219 -6.79 18.70 -28.15
CA THR A 219 -5.94 17.99 -27.19
C THR A 219 -5.07 18.98 -26.41
N SER A 220 -5.54 19.44 -25.25
CA SER A 220 -4.73 20.19 -24.30
C SER A 220 -3.85 19.21 -23.49
N ARG A 221 -2.66 18.92 -24.01
CA ARG A 221 -1.55 18.33 -23.24
C ARG A 221 -1.03 19.36 -22.23
N THR A 222 -1.22 19.13 -20.94
CA THR A 222 -0.53 19.88 -19.89
C THR A 222 0.96 19.53 -19.93
N LYS A 223 1.78 20.45 -20.47
CA LYS A 223 3.24 20.43 -20.36
C LYS A 223 3.63 20.93 -18.97
N TYR A 224 4.27 20.10 -18.16
CA TYR A 224 5.00 20.56 -16.99
C TYR A 224 6.26 21.31 -17.45
N VAL A 225 6.28 22.63 -17.25
CA VAL A 225 7.45 23.49 -17.47
C VAL A 225 8.20 23.62 -16.16
N TRP A 226 9.41 23.07 -16.10
CA TRP A 226 10.33 23.31 -14.99
C TRP A 226 11.05 24.65 -15.22
N CYS A 227 10.76 25.64 -14.39
CA CYS A 227 11.47 26.92 -14.38
C CYS A 227 12.94 26.70 -13.95
N ARG A 228 13.88 27.16 -14.78
CA ARG A 228 15.29 27.32 -14.41
C ARG A 228 15.41 28.51 -13.45
N PRO A 229 16.22 28.43 -12.37
CA PRO A 229 16.71 29.61 -11.69
C PRO A 229 17.71 30.33 -12.60
N SER A 230 17.52 31.63 -12.80
CA SER A 230 18.50 32.55 -13.37
C SER A 230 19.71 32.62 -12.45
N VAL A 231 20.91 32.45 -13.01
CA VAL A 231 22.19 32.64 -12.32
C VAL A 231 22.81 33.90 -12.90
N ASP A 232 23.09 34.88 -12.03
CA ASP A 232 24.04 35.97 -12.29
C ASP A 232 25.48 35.43 -12.18
#